data_AF-A0A349BBA5-F1
#
_entry.id   AF-A0A349BBA5-F1
#
_cell.length_a   1.000
_cell.length_b   1.000
_cell.length_c   1.000
_cell.angle_alpha   90.00
_cell.angle_beta   90.00
_cell.angle_gamma   90.00
#
_symmetry.space_group_name_H-M   'P 1'
#
loop_
_entity.id
_entity.type
_entity.pdbx_description
1 polymer ?
#
loop_
_entity_poly.entity_id
_entity_poly.type
_entity_poly.pdbx_seq_one_letter_code
_entity_poly.pdbx_strand_id
1 'polypeptide(L)'
;MAAETVERRCRWCARRFTVTVGPGRPREFCRRSCRQRDYEARQRASEVGLSEHELVLTRQAMDDLRDRLYVLECAVEDVERDLVGAPTRAEYREALDWLLDAARPVVESLGREGRAAD
;
A
#
# COMPACT_ATOMS: atom_id res chain seq x y z
N MET A 1 -28.85 -0.29 -29.20
CA MET A 1 -27.38 -0.40 -29.04
C MET A 1 -27.10 -0.79 -27.60
N ALA A 2 -26.32 -1.83 -27.35
CA ALA A 2 -26.00 -2.26 -25.98
C ALA A 2 -25.19 -1.15 -25.29
N ALA A 3 -25.52 -0.85 -24.03
CA ALA A 3 -24.80 0.16 -23.27
C ALA A 3 -23.39 -0.35 -22.95
N GLU A 4 -22.37 0.40 -23.34
CA GLU A 4 -20.98 0.07 -23.04
C GLU A 4 -20.74 0.17 -21.53
N THR A 5 -19.89 -0.70 -20.98
CA THR A 5 -19.57 -0.72 -19.55
C THR A 5 -18.07 -0.81 -19.31
N VAL A 6 -17.60 -0.14 -18.25
CA VAL A 6 -16.19 -0.19 -17.80
C VAL A 6 -16.09 -0.67 -16.36
N GLU A 7 -15.00 -1.38 -16.04
CA GLU A 7 -14.67 -1.74 -14.66
C GLU A 7 -13.99 -0.57 -13.95
N ARG A 8 -14.42 -0.27 -12.71
CA ARG A 8 -13.80 0.72 -11.83
C ARG A 8 -13.62 0.16 -10.42
N ARG A 9 -12.75 0.78 -9.62
CA ARG A 9 -12.62 0.48 -8.19
C ARG A 9 -13.41 1.50 -7.37
N CYS A 10 -14.13 1.03 -6.36
CA CYS A 10 -14.85 1.89 -5.43
C CYS A 10 -13.87 2.77 -4.66
N ARG A 11 -14.13 4.07 -4.58
CA ARG A 11 -13.28 5.01 -3.81
C ARG A 11 -13.16 4.66 -2.32
N TRP A 12 -14.22 4.11 -1.71
CA TRP A 12 -14.23 3.73 -0.29
C TRP A 12 -13.60 2.37 0.01
N CYS A 13 -14.08 1.29 -0.64
CA CYS A 13 -13.69 -0.09 -0.29
C CYS A 13 -12.79 -0.77 -1.32
N ALA A 14 -12.33 -0.06 -2.35
CA ALA A 14 -11.51 -0.56 -3.46
C ALA A 14 -12.10 -1.72 -4.29
N ARG A 15 -13.31 -2.22 -3.94
CA ARG A 15 -14.01 -3.29 -4.65
C ARG A 15 -14.26 -2.89 -6.10
N ARG A 16 -13.96 -3.81 -7.03
CA ARG A 16 -14.26 -3.67 -8.45
C ARG A 16 -15.77 -3.68 -8.69
N PHE A 17 -16.26 -2.78 -9.54
CA PHE A 17 -17.66 -2.72 -9.95
C PHE A 17 -17.80 -2.17 -11.36
N THR A 18 -18.88 -2.57 -12.02
CA THR A 18 -19.17 -2.21 -13.40
C THR A 18 -19.92 -0.88 -13.45
N VAL A 19 -19.52 0.01 -14.35
CA VAL A 19 -20.16 1.31 -14.58
C VAL A 19 -20.57 1.39 -16.04
N THR A 20 -21.84 1.69 -16.31
CA THR A 20 -22.33 1.98 -17.65
C THR A 20 -21.77 3.31 -18.14
N VAL A 21 -21.16 3.29 -19.32
CA VAL A 21 -20.65 4.47 -20.01
C VAL A 21 -21.85 5.23 -20.59
N GLY A 22 -21.91 6.52 -20.30
CA GLY A 22 -23.00 7.39 -20.72
C GLY A 22 -22.75 8.83 -20.31
N PRO A 23 -23.63 9.76 -20.69
CA PRO A 23 -23.52 11.16 -20.32
C PRO A 23 -23.66 11.32 -18.80
N GLY A 24 -22.86 12.23 -18.22
CA GLY A 24 -22.87 12.57 -16.80
C GLY A 24 -21.63 12.11 -16.03
N ARG A 25 -21.57 12.45 -14.73
CA ARG A 25 -20.47 12.06 -13.86
C ARG A 25 -20.50 10.54 -13.62
N PRO A 26 -19.42 9.80 -13.95
CA PRO A 26 -19.35 8.37 -13.68
C PRO A 26 -19.51 8.06 -12.18
N ARG A 27 -20.06 6.90 -11.86
CA ARG A 27 -20.16 6.43 -10.48
C ARG A 27 -18.77 6.16 -9.90
N GLU A 28 -18.51 6.67 -8.70
CA GLU A 28 -17.27 6.43 -7.94
C GLU A 28 -17.44 5.37 -6.84
N PHE A 29 -18.69 5.02 -6.51
CA PHE A 29 -19.02 4.12 -5.41
C PHE A 29 -19.87 2.93 -5.86
N CYS A 30 -19.52 1.74 -5.38
CA CYS A 30 -20.26 0.53 -5.73
C CYS A 30 -21.69 0.52 -5.17
N ARG A 31 -21.93 1.18 -4.02
CA ARG A 31 -23.23 1.25 -3.32
C ARG A 31 -23.41 2.59 -2.59
N ARG A 32 -24.66 2.95 -2.24
CA ARG A 32 -24.99 4.18 -1.48
C ARG A 32 -24.31 4.21 -0.10
N SER A 33 -24.23 3.08 0.60
CA SER A 33 -23.56 2.98 1.90
C SER A 33 -22.07 3.36 1.82
N CYS A 34 -21.37 2.97 0.76
CA CYS A 34 -19.96 3.35 0.55
C CYS A 34 -19.80 4.87 0.34
N ARG A 35 -20.74 5.51 -0.37
CA ARG A 35 -20.74 6.98 -0.52
C ARG A 35 -20.99 7.68 0.82
N GLN A 36 -21.89 7.14 1.64
CA GLN A 36 -22.19 7.69 2.96
C GLN A 36 -20.98 7.57 3.90
N ARG A 37 -20.33 6.40 3.93
CA ARG A 37 -19.11 6.19 4.73
C ARG A 37 -17.95 7.09 4.30
N ASP A 38 -17.75 7.28 2.99
CA ASP A 38 -16.74 8.22 2.47
C ASP A 38 -16.97 9.66 2.95
N TYR A 39 -18.23 10.12 2.90
CA TYR A 39 -18.61 11.44 3.41
C TYR A 39 -18.35 11.57 4.92
N GLU A 40 -18.80 10.59 5.72
CA GLU A 40 -18.60 10.59 7.17
C GLU A 40 -17.11 10.56 7.55
N ALA A 41 -16.30 9.76 6.85
CA ALA A 41 -14.87 9.69 7.09
C ALA A 41 -14.18 11.03 6.80
N ARG A 42 -14.53 11.69 5.68
CA ARG A 42 -14.00 13.02 5.34
C ARG A 42 -14.43 14.08 6.34
N GLN A 43 -15.68 14.02 6.80
CA GLN A 43 -16.18 14.96 7.81
C GLN A 43 -15.46 14.78 9.14
N ARG A 44 -15.31 13.54 9.61
CA ARG A 44 -14.55 13.23 10.84
C ARG A 44 -13.09 13.65 10.73
N ALA A 45 -12.45 13.38 9.60
CA ALA A 45 -11.07 13.82 9.33
C ALA A 45 -10.95 15.35 9.43
N SER A 46 -11.87 16.08 8.81
CA SER A 46 -11.94 17.54 8.91
C SER A 46 -12.14 18.04 10.34
N GLU A 47 -12.95 17.36 11.15
CA GLU A 47 -13.21 17.73 12.56
C GLU A 47 -11.95 17.60 13.43
N VAL A 48 -11.06 16.66 13.11
CA VAL A 48 -9.78 16.49 13.81
C VAL A 48 -8.61 17.19 13.10
N GLY A 49 -8.90 18.04 12.11
CA GLY A 49 -7.89 18.83 11.40
C GLY A 49 -7.01 18.03 10.44
N LEU A 50 -7.41 16.82 10.05
CA LEU A 50 -6.70 16.01 9.07
C LEU A 50 -7.09 16.39 7.64
N SER A 51 -6.08 16.74 6.85
CA SER A 51 -6.16 16.92 5.41
C SER A 51 -6.22 15.58 4.67
N GLU A 52 -6.58 15.62 3.37
CA GLU A 52 -6.62 14.43 2.50
C GLU A 52 -5.25 13.75 2.31
N HIS A 53 -4.16 14.43 2.70
CA HIS A 53 -2.79 13.94 2.57
C HIS A 53 -2.17 13.51 3.91
N GLU A 54 -2.95 13.54 4.99
CA GLU A 54 -2.50 13.15 6.33
C GLU A 54 -3.07 11.78 6.71
N LEU A 55 -2.26 11.00 7.43
CA LEU A 55 -2.59 9.65 7.86
C LEU A 55 -2.41 9.54 9.37
N VAL A 56 -3.37 8.92 10.04
CA VAL A 56 -3.25 8.53 11.45
C VAL A 56 -2.78 7.09 11.50
N LEU A 57 -1.57 6.89 12.01
CA LEU A 57 -0.99 5.58 12.25
C LEU A 57 -0.80 5.38 13.75
N THR A 58 -0.93 4.14 14.21
CA THR A 58 -0.53 3.84 15.59
C THR A 58 0.98 3.99 15.71
N ARG A 59 1.46 4.36 16.90
CA ARG A 59 2.90 4.38 17.18
C ARG A 59 3.52 3.03 16.88
N GLN A 60 2.87 1.94 17.31
CA GLN A 60 3.33 0.57 17.05
C GLN A 60 3.47 0.27 15.55
N ALA A 61 2.51 0.65 14.71
CA ALA A 61 2.60 0.41 13.27
C ALA A 61 3.78 1.17 12.64
N MET A 62 4.04 2.40 13.10
CA MET A 62 5.19 3.17 12.64
C MET A 62 6.52 2.58 13.11
N ASP A 63 6.59 2.12 14.36
CA ASP A 63 7.78 1.48 14.93
C ASP A 63 8.07 0.15 14.22
N ASP A 64 7.06 -0.70 13.99
CA ASP A 64 7.18 -1.97 13.25
C ASP A 64 7.70 -1.75 11.81
N LEU A 65 7.22 -0.70 11.14
CA LEU A 65 7.71 -0.35 9.80
C LEU A 65 9.16 0.11 9.84
N ARG A 66 9.52 0.93 10.83
CA ARG A 66 10.89 1.44 11.01
C ARG A 66 11.87 0.31 11.30
N ASP A 67 11.50 -0.65 12.14
CA ASP A 67 12.33 -1.81 12.45
C ASP A 67 12.62 -2.66 11.21
N ARG A 68 11.60 -2.90 10.36
CA ARG A 68 11.78 -3.64 9.11
C ARG A 68 12.66 -2.89 8.11
N LEU A 69 12.50 -1.57 8.01
CA LEU A 69 13.35 -0.73 7.16
C LEU A 69 14.80 -0.71 7.66
N TYR A 70 15.00 -0.71 8.98
CA TYR A 70 16.32 -0.77 9.57
C TYR A 70 17.03 -2.10 9.23
N VAL A 71 16.34 -3.24 9.31
CA VAL A 71 16.89 -4.53 8.89
C VAL A 71 17.28 -4.51 7.40
N LEU A 72 16.46 -3.90 6.54
CA LEU A 72 16.77 -3.75 5.13
C LEU A 72 17.98 -2.83 4.89
N GLU A 73 18.09 -1.73 5.63
CA GLU A 73 19.26 -0.82 5.57
C GLU A 73 20.54 -1.57 5.93
N CYS A 74 20.56 -2.31 7.05
CA CYS A 74 21.70 -3.14 7.42
C CYS A 74 22.02 -4.19 6.35
N ALA A 75 21.01 -4.83 5.76
CA ALA A 75 21.23 -5.81 4.71
C ALA A 75 21.86 -5.20 3.46
N VAL A 76 21.46 -3.98 3.10
CA VAL A 76 22.11 -3.24 1.99
C VAL A 76 23.57 -2.95 2.33
N GLU A 77 23.86 -2.42 3.52
CA GLU A 77 25.23 -2.11 3.94
C GLU A 77 26.13 -3.36 3.96
N ASP A 78 25.62 -4.50 4.41
CA ASP A 78 26.37 -5.75 4.44
C ASP A 78 26.65 -6.26 3.02
N VAL A 79 25.67 -6.22 2.11
CA VAL A 79 25.86 -6.59 0.70
C VAL A 79 26.88 -5.67 0.01
N GLU A 80 26.82 -4.36 0.27
CA GLU A 80 27.80 -3.40 -0.26
C GLU A 80 29.22 -3.73 0.21
N ARG A 81 29.38 -4.17 1.45
CA ARG A 81 30.65 -4.55 2.05
C ARG A 81 31.16 -5.90 1.52
N ASP A 82 30.28 -6.89 1.43
CA ASP A 82 30.60 -8.26 1.06
C ASP A 82 30.98 -8.38 -0.42
N LEU A 83 30.47 -7.51 -1.28
CA LEU A 83 30.72 -7.53 -2.71
C LEU A 83 31.88 -6.61 -3.15
N VAL A 84 32.66 -6.05 -2.22
CA VAL A 84 33.86 -5.28 -2.56
C VAL A 84 34.95 -6.20 -3.15
N GLY A 85 35.54 -5.77 -4.27
CA GLY A 85 36.70 -6.44 -4.89
C GLY A 85 36.30 -7.41 -6.00
N ALA A 86 36.69 -8.69 -5.87
CA ALA A 86 36.41 -9.73 -6.85
C ALA A 86 35.59 -10.87 -6.24
N PRO A 87 34.32 -10.60 -5.85
CA PRO A 87 33.46 -11.59 -5.24
C PRO A 87 33.18 -12.77 -6.19
N THR A 88 33.12 -13.95 -5.57
CA THR A 88 32.77 -15.21 -6.22
C THR A 88 31.27 -15.29 -6.49
N ARG A 89 30.89 -16.21 -7.37
CA ARG A 89 29.47 -16.50 -7.64
C ARG A 89 28.71 -16.95 -6.39
N ALA A 90 29.38 -17.60 -5.44
CA ALA A 90 28.76 -18.04 -4.20
C ALA A 90 28.41 -16.84 -3.31
N GLU A 91 29.35 -15.92 -3.10
CA GLU A 91 29.14 -14.69 -2.33
C GLU A 91 28.03 -13.82 -2.93
N TYR A 92 27.95 -13.69 -4.26
CA TYR A 92 26.81 -13.01 -4.90
C TYR A 92 25.46 -13.65 -4.58
N ARG A 93 25.40 -14.98 -4.49
CA ARG A 93 24.17 -15.69 -4.21
C ARG A 93 23.76 -15.51 -2.76
N GLU A 94 24.70 -15.63 -1.84
CA GLU A 94 24.49 -15.45 -0.40
C GLU A 94 24.06 -14.00 -0.09
N ALA A 95 24.75 -13.01 -0.67
CA ALA A 95 24.40 -11.60 -0.56
C ALA A 95 22.99 -11.32 -1.10
N LEU A 96 22.62 -11.91 -2.23
CA LEU A 96 21.28 -11.75 -2.81
C LEU A 96 20.19 -12.43 -1.95
N ASP A 97 20.44 -13.65 -1.47
CA ASP A 97 19.49 -14.37 -0.62
C ASP A 97 19.23 -13.60 0.68
N TRP A 98 20.30 -13.08 1.32
CA TRP A 98 20.20 -12.21 2.49
C TRP A 98 19.37 -10.94 2.23
N LEU A 99 19.67 -10.22 1.15
CA LEU A 99 18.93 -9.01 0.78
C LEU A 99 17.45 -9.28 0.52
N LEU A 100 17.13 -10.39 -0.16
CA LEU A 100 15.75 -10.78 -0.45
C LEU A 100 14.98 -11.17 0.81
N ASP A 101 15.65 -11.80 1.78
CA ASP A 101 15.05 -12.16 3.07
C ASP A 101 14.76 -10.91 3.92
N ALA A 102 15.65 -9.91 3.89
CA ALA A 102 15.42 -8.61 4.53
C ALA A 102 14.33 -7.76 3.84
N ALA A 103 14.23 -7.82 2.51
CA ALA A 103 13.27 -7.03 1.73
C ALA A 103 11.84 -7.57 1.79
N ARG A 104 11.65 -8.88 1.90
CA ARG A 104 10.32 -9.54 1.85
C ARG A 104 9.34 -8.99 2.91
N PRO A 105 9.72 -8.85 4.19
CA PRO A 105 8.83 -8.30 5.21
C PRO A 105 8.33 -6.89 4.90
N VAL A 106 9.17 -6.04 4.29
CA VAL A 106 8.79 -4.67 3.87
C VAL A 106 7.77 -4.71 2.74
N VAL A 107 7.98 -5.56 1.73
CA VAL A 107 7.03 -5.71 0.61
C VAL A 107 5.68 -6.25 1.09
N GLU A 108 5.71 -7.21 2.02
CA GLU A 108 4.49 -7.80 2.58
C GLU A 108 3.68 -6.80 3.42
N SER A 109 4.35 -5.91 4.16
CA SER A 109 3.66 -4.88 4.94
C SER A 109 2.93 -3.88 4.06
N LEU A 110 3.53 -3.48 2.94
CA LEU A 110 2.89 -2.59 1.94
C LEU A 110 1.66 -3.23 1.26
N GLY A 111 1.57 -4.57 1.21
CA GLY A 111 0.50 -5.28 0.54
C GLY A 111 -0.75 -5.59 1.37
N ARG A 112 -0.69 -5.44 2.71
CA ARG A 112 -1.72 -5.95 3.64
C ARG A 112 -2.57 -4.89 4.35
N GLU A 113 -2.13 -3.64 4.41
CA GLU A 113 -2.78 -2.59 5.23
C GLU A 113 -4.12 -2.09 4.67
N GLY A 114 -4.47 -2.42 3.41
CA GLY A 114 -5.75 -2.02 2.80
C GLY A 114 -6.96 -2.91 3.14
N ARG A 115 -6.87 -3.87 4.08
CA ARG A 115 -7.92 -4.89 4.33
C ARG A 115 -8.42 -5.02 5.77
N ALA A 116 -7.88 -4.29 6.74
CA ALA A 116 -8.12 -4.50 8.17
C ALA A 116 -9.04 -3.47 8.86
N ALA A 117 -10.04 -2.94 8.15
CA ALA A 117 -11.08 -2.11 8.76
C ALA A 117 -12.46 -2.53 8.22
N ASP A 118 -13.00 -3.62 8.77
CA ASP A 118 -14.43 -3.96 8.74
C ASP A 118 -14.89 -4.26 10.17
#